data_AF-A0A5P2GCY5-F1
#
_entry.id   AF-A0A5P2GCY5-F1
#
_cell.length_a   1.000
_cell.length_b   1.000
_cell.length_c   1.000
_cell.angle_alpha   90.00
_cell.angle_beta   90.00
_cell.angle_gamma   90.00
#
_symmetry.space_group_name_H-M   'P 1'
#
loop_
_entity.id
_entity.type
_entity.pdbx_description
1 polymer ?
#
loop_
_entity_poly.entity_id
_entity_poly.type
_entity_poly.pdbx_seq_one_letter_code
_entity_poly.pdbx_strand_id
1 'polypeptide(L)'
;MKKIIPLVLFSVASIVGFAQDSKTNVDKLCGCYEVSFKYAETFSPDTSYKFRERETIENVTELALPIVNTPTKVVIQHLLVINDTMIVKHWREDWTYENPIQWIFKGDGVWQKVTLSASEVKGKWSQSVWEVSDAPRYQGSAAWQVVNNKTIWENTTDAPLPRREYTTRSDYNILNRTNRLVLTKNGYDHVQDNLKIQRTEGASDTIRVEESGLNRYVQQPEEKCTPALNYWKNYAPFWIAVEKIWEKYMDTHSQITLVESMGKGKSLNSELFRLSDSWKANKVSGNLDDVLRATILPHLQ
;
A
#
# COMPACT_ATOMS: atom_id res chain seq x y z
N MET A 1 41.28 43.94 -5.76
CA MET A 1 41.07 42.53 -6.17
C MET A 1 39.61 42.18 -5.91
N LYS A 2 38.74 42.20 -6.95
CA LYS A 2 37.33 41.86 -6.81
C LYS A 2 37.19 40.33 -6.85
N LYS A 3 36.72 39.73 -5.76
CA LYS A 3 36.44 38.29 -5.67
C LYS A 3 35.19 37.98 -6.52
N ILE A 4 35.37 37.19 -7.56
CA ILE A 4 34.27 36.61 -8.36
C ILE A 4 33.81 35.36 -7.59
N ILE A 5 32.58 35.37 -7.10
CA ILE A 5 31.90 34.19 -6.56
C ILE A 5 31.26 33.47 -7.75
N PRO A 6 31.55 32.19 -8.01
CA PRO A 6 30.87 31.46 -9.06
C PRO A 6 29.45 31.15 -8.60
N LEU A 7 28.47 31.60 -9.38
CA LEU A 7 27.07 31.24 -9.23
C LEU A 7 26.93 29.76 -9.62
N VAL A 8 26.86 28.87 -8.63
CA VAL A 8 26.48 27.47 -8.84
C VAL A 8 25.00 27.46 -9.22
N LEU A 9 24.70 27.43 -10.52
CA LEU A 9 23.36 27.08 -11.01
C LEU A 9 23.11 25.61 -10.61
N PHE A 10 22.35 25.41 -9.55
CA PHE A 10 21.87 24.08 -9.19
C PHE A 10 20.91 23.58 -10.28
N SER A 11 21.24 22.43 -10.87
CA SER A 11 20.54 21.75 -11.95
C SER A 11 19.20 21.15 -11.51
N VAL A 12 18.23 21.98 -11.16
CA VAL A 12 16.87 21.54 -10.79
C VAL A 12 16.11 21.00 -12.01
N ALA A 13 16.41 21.49 -13.21
CA ALA A 13 15.72 21.11 -14.45
C ALA A 13 15.85 19.61 -14.78
N SER A 14 17.00 18.99 -14.48
CA SER A 14 17.25 17.59 -14.81
C SER A 14 16.46 16.61 -13.95
N ILE A 15 16.23 16.93 -12.66
CA ILE A 15 15.49 16.07 -11.72
C ILE A 15 14.01 16.03 -12.11
N VAL A 16 13.43 17.19 -12.45
CA VAL A 16 12.03 17.28 -12.87
C VAL A 16 11.78 16.51 -14.17
N GLY A 17 12.73 16.48 -15.11
CA GLY A 17 12.61 15.70 -16.35
C GLY A 17 12.50 14.19 -16.11
N PHE A 18 13.41 13.61 -15.33
CA PHE A 18 13.38 12.17 -15.03
C PHE A 18 12.17 11.75 -14.16
N ALA A 19 11.79 12.59 -13.20
CA ALA A 19 10.58 12.37 -12.41
C ALA A 19 9.33 12.35 -13.31
N GLN A 20 9.22 13.32 -14.22
CA GLN A 20 8.10 13.44 -15.15
C GLN A 20 7.99 12.24 -16.10
N ASP A 21 9.11 11.76 -16.64
CA ASP A 21 9.11 10.61 -17.55
C ASP A 21 8.64 9.33 -16.85
N SER A 22 9.17 9.07 -15.66
CA SER A 22 8.83 7.87 -14.87
C SER A 22 7.46 7.95 -14.19
N LYS A 23 6.96 9.15 -13.88
CA LYS A 23 5.62 9.39 -13.34
C LYS A 23 4.52 8.84 -14.25
N THR A 24 4.69 8.94 -15.57
CA THR A 24 3.70 8.42 -16.53
C THR A 24 3.43 6.92 -16.36
N ASN A 25 4.36 6.17 -15.76
CA ASN A 25 4.16 4.76 -15.41
C ASN A 25 3.28 4.58 -14.18
N VAL A 26 3.42 5.46 -13.18
CA VAL A 26 2.54 5.50 -12.00
C VAL A 26 1.13 5.93 -12.40
N ASP A 27 0.99 6.92 -13.29
CA ASP A 27 -0.31 7.37 -13.78
C ASP A 27 -1.10 6.23 -14.46
N LYS A 28 -0.41 5.30 -15.13
CA LYS A 28 -1.02 4.11 -15.76
C LYS A 28 -1.54 3.07 -14.78
N LEU A 29 -1.30 3.23 -13.48
CA LEU A 29 -1.90 2.41 -12.42
C LEU A 29 -3.30 2.94 -12.02
N CYS A 30 -3.65 4.16 -12.44
CA CYS A 30 -4.94 4.78 -12.14
C CYS A 30 -6.01 4.36 -13.16
N GLY A 31 -7.25 4.20 -12.72
CA GLY A 31 -8.37 3.87 -13.61
C GLY A 31 -9.45 3.01 -12.97
N CYS A 32 -10.45 2.66 -13.78
CA CYS A 32 -11.45 1.65 -13.44
C CYS A 32 -11.00 0.29 -13.98
N TYR A 33 -11.02 -0.73 -13.14
CA TYR A 33 -10.51 -2.05 -13.47
C TYR A 33 -11.51 -3.14 -13.15
N GLU A 34 -11.49 -4.19 -13.97
CA GLU A 34 -11.86 -5.52 -13.53
C GLU A 34 -10.59 -6.20 -13.02
N VAL A 35 -10.68 -6.73 -11.80
CA VAL A 35 -9.55 -7.27 -11.05
C VAL A 35 -9.80 -8.74 -10.78
N SER A 36 -8.75 -9.53 -10.98
CA SER A 36 -8.69 -10.92 -10.53
C SER A 36 -7.48 -11.14 -9.63
N PHE A 37 -7.63 -11.95 -8.60
CA PHE A 37 -6.62 -12.32 -7.63
C PHE A 37 -6.41 -13.83 -7.72
N LYS A 38 -5.20 -14.28 -8.04
CA LYS A 38 -4.86 -15.70 -8.16
C LYS A 38 -3.61 -16.00 -7.35
N TYR A 39 -3.70 -16.89 -6.37
CA TYR A 39 -2.58 -17.25 -5.50
C TYR A 39 -2.43 -18.76 -5.40
N ALA A 40 -1.19 -19.21 -5.41
CA ALA A 40 -0.85 -20.62 -5.23
C ALA A 40 0.48 -20.75 -4.49
N GLU A 41 0.50 -21.61 -3.48
CA GLU A 41 1.75 -22.06 -2.90
C GLU A 41 2.48 -22.97 -3.89
N THR A 42 3.80 -22.91 -3.91
CA THR A 42 4.64 -23.51 -4.96
C THR A 42 5.69 -24.45 -4.41
N PHE A 43 6.68 -23.92 -3.70
CA PHE A 43 7.80 -24.69 -3.18
C PHE A 43 7.88 -24.55 -1.66
N SER A 44 8.22 -25.64 -0.98
CA SER A 44 8.49 -25.63 0.45
C SER A 44 9.83 -26.34 0.69
N PRO A 45 10.69 -25.82 1.58
CA PRO A 45 11.88 -26.54 2.01
C PRO A 45 11.54 -27.79 2.86
N ASP A 46 10.34 -27.82 3.48
CA ASP A 46 9.83 -28.97 4.21
C ASP A 46 9.14 -29.94 3.24
N THR A 47 9.76 -31.11 3.06
CA THR A 47 9.24 -32.20 2.21
C THR A 47 7.91 -32.79 2.67
N SER A 48 7.50 -32.55 3.92
CA SER A 48 6.22 -32.98 4.48
C SER A 48 5.13 -31.91 4.38
N TYR A 49 5.46 -30.73 3.86
CA TYR A 49 4.54 -29.60 3.75
C TYR A 49 3.31 -29.95 2.90
N LYS A 50 2.14 -29.63 3.43
CA LYS A 50 0.87 -29.77 2.70
C LYS A 50 0.45 -28.41 2.18
N PHE A 51 0.60 -28.23 0.88
CA PHE A 51 0.18 -27.02 0.19
C PHE A 51 -1.31 -26.73 0.39
N ARG A 52 -1.62 -25.45 0.57
CA ARG A 52 -2.99 -24.96 0.63
C ARG A 52 -3.60 -24.91 -0.77
N GLU A 53 -4.93 -24.98 -0.79
CA GLU A 53 -5.69 -24.84 -2.03
C GLU A 53 -5.41 -23.49 -2.69
N ARG A 54 -5.48 -23.48 -4.02
CA ARG A 54 -5.30 -22.25 -4.79
C ARG A 54 -6.45 -21.30 -4.48
N GLU A 55 -6.11 -20.04 -4.32
CA GLU A 55 -7.10 -18.99 -4.17
C GLU A 55 -7.35 -18.33 -5.52
N THR A 56 -8.62 -18.13 -5.86
CA THR A 56 -9.01 -17.42 -7.07
C THR A 56 -10.24 -16.59 -6.78
N ILE A 57 -10.12 -15.28 -7.00
CA ILE A 57 -11.20 -14.32 -6.98
C ILE A 57 -11.18 -13.64 -8.34
N GLU A 58 -12.32 -13.57 -9.02
CA GLU A 58 -12.43 -12.99 -10.36
C GLU A 58 -13.60 -12.01 -10.42
N ASN A 59 -13.62 -11.20 -11.47
CA ASN A 59 -14.72 -10.27 -11.79
C ASN A 59 -14.99 -9.23 -10.69
N VAL A 60 -13.92 -8.76 -10.01
CA VAL A 60 -14.04 -7.71 -8.99
C VAL A 60 -13.87 -6.35 -9.66
N THR A 61 -14.84 -5.45 -9.52
CA THR A 61 -14.67 -4.08 -10.03
C THR A 61 -13.94 -3.25 -9.00
N GLU A 62 -12.88 -2.56 -9.40
CA GLU A 62 -12.07 -1.71 -8.52
C GLU A 62 -11.75 -0.37 -9.21
N LEU A 63 -11.99 0.72 -8.49
CA LEU A 63 -11.55 2.06 -8.88
C LEU A 63 -10.22 2.38 -8.18
N ALA A 64 -9.16 2.57 -8.95
CA ALA A 64 -7.89 3.14 -8.52
C ALA A 64 -7.90 4.65 -8.79
N LEU A 65 -8.40 5.42 -7.81
CA LEU A 65 -8.64 6.86 -7.94
C LEU A 65 -7.40 7.67 -7.52
N PRO A 66 -6.78 8.46 -8.41
CA PRO A 66 -5.73 9.39 -8.02
C PRO A 66 -6.32 10.56 -7.23
N ILE A 67 -6.05 10.63 -5.93
CA ILE A 67 -6.54 11.68 -5.01
C ILE A 67 -5.51 12.78 -4.78
N VAL A 68 -4.22 12.49 -5.03
CA VAL A 68 -3.13 13.46 -5.17
C VAL A 68 -2.38 13.10 -6.45
N ASN A 69 -2.07 14.09 -7.27
CA ASN A 69 -1.33 13.87 -8.52
C ASN A 69 -0.42 15.06 -8.82
N THR A 70 0.82 15.00 -8.32
CA THR A 70 1.87 16.01 -8.54
C THR A 70 3.07 15.36 -9.25
N PRO A 71 4.04 16.14 -9.76
CA PRO A 71 5.23 15.59 -10.44
C PRO A 71 6.04 14.57 -9.61
N THR A 72 6.00 14.67 -8.28
CA THR A 72 6.82 13.84 -7.38
C THR A 72 6.02 13.05 -6.35
N LYS A 73 4.69 13.21 -6.30
CA LYS A 73 3.80 12.46 -5.40
C LYS A 73 2.49 12.13 -6.10
N VAL A 74 2.12 10.85 -6.11
CA VAL A 74 0.80 10.37 -6.53
C VAL A 74 0.22 9.54 -5.39
N VAL A 75 -1.01 9.83 -4.96
CA VAL A 75 -1.72 9.03 -3.95
C VAL A 75 -2.95 8.44 -4.63
N ILE A 76 -3.08 7.12 -4.58
CA ILE A 76 -4.12 6.36 -5.25
C ILE A 76 -4.97 5.67 -4.18
N GLN A 77 -6.24 6.03 -4.13
CA GLN A 77 -7.23 5.34 -3.29
C GLN A 77 -7.91 4.25 -4.10
N HIS A 78 -7.82 3.01 -3.62
CA HIS A 78 -8.50 1.86 -4.20
C HIS A 78 -9.85 1.61 -3.53
N LEU A 79 -10.90 1.47 -4.34
CA LEU A 79 -12.28 1.30 -3.91
C LEU A 79 -12.91 0.13 -4.67
N LEU A 80 -13.31 -0.92 -3.95
CA LEU A 80 -14.00 -2.06 -4.55
C LEU A 80 -15.49 -1.75 -4.71
N VAL A 81 -16.06 -2.18 -5.83
CA VAL A 81 -17.50 -2.20 -6.09
C VAL A 81 -17.96 -3.66 -6.07
N ILE A 82 -18.75 -4.01 -5.06
CA ILE A 82 -19.32 -5.35 -4.86
C ILE A 82 -20.81 -5.30 -5.18
N ASN A 83 -21.28 -6.24 -6.01
CA ASN A 83 -22.68 -6.35 -6.44
C ASN A 83 -23.25 -4.99 -6.94
N ASP A 84 -22.44 -4.27 -7.73
CA ASP A 84 -22.74 -2.97 -8.37
C ASP A 84 -23.07 -1.80 -7.44
N THR A 85 -23.11 -2.01 -6.11
CA THR A 85 -23.70 -1.04 -5.18
C THR A 85 -22.95 -0.90 -3.86
N MET A 86 -22.36 -1.98 -3.35
CA MET A 86 -21.64 -1.96 -2.09
C MET A 86 -20.20 -1.52 -2.31
N ILE A 87 -19.79 -0.45 -1.63
CA ILE A 87 -18.43 0.07 -1.74
C ILE A 87 -17.60 -0.33 -0.52
N VAL A 88 -16.40 -0.84 -0.78
CA VAL A 88 -15.39 -1.09 0.26
C VAL A 88 -14.19 -0.21 -0.03
N LYS A 89 -13.82 0.66 0.93
CA LYS A 89 -12.50 1.30 0.93
C LYS A 89 -11.47 0.21 1.16
N HIS A 90 -10.73 -0.15 0.11
CA HIS A 90 -9.96 -1.38 0.10
C HIS A 90 -8.52 -1.19 0.58
N TRP A 91 -7.77 -0.32 -0.09
CA TRP A 91 -6.39 0.02 0.29
C TRP A 91 -6.01 1.35 -0.33
N ARG A 92 -4.89 1.92 0.10
CA ARG A 92 -4.32 3.12 -0.49
C ARG A 92 -2.86 2.85 -0.82
N GLU A 93 -2.37 3.47 -1.87
CA GLU A 93 -0.95 3.53 -2.15
C GLU A 93 -0.46 4.95 -2.40
N ASP A 94 0.71 5.25 -1.84
CA ASP A 94 1.40 6.51 -2.02
C ASP A 94 2.68 6.25 -2.80
N TRP A 95 2.78 6.88 -3.96
CA TRP A 95 3.95 6.90 -4.80
C TRP A 95 4.70 8.20 -4.56
N THR A 96 5.92 8.13 -4.04
CA THR A 96 6.77 9.30 -3.80
C THR A 96 8.14 9.12 -4.46
N TYR A 97 8.47 10.05 -5.36
CA TYR A 97 9.74 10.05 -6.08
C TYR A 97 10.90 10.42 -5.17
N GLU A 98 11.98 9.65 -5.23
CA GLU A 98 13.22 9.82 -4.45
C GLU A 98 12.98 9.97 -2.93
N ASN A 99 11.96 9.28 -2.38
CA ASN A 99 11.61 9.37 -0.96
C ASN A 99 12.70 8.78 -0.04
N PRO A 100 13.37 9.60 0.80
CA PRO A 100 14.41 9.13 1.70
C PRO A 100 13.87 8.37 2.91
N ILE A 101 12.57 8.45 3.23
CA ILE A 101 12.01 7.82 4.42
C ILE A 101 11.28 6.53 4.04
N GLN A 102 11.66 5.42 4.68
CA GLN A 102 11.01 4.12 4.52
C GLN A 102 10.54 3.58 5.87
N TRP A 103 9.33 3.01 5.89
CA TRP A 103 8.79 2.28 7.04
C TRP A 103 8.87 0.79 6.79
N ILE A 104 9.84 0.15 7.45
CA ILE A 104 10.14 -1.27 7.25
C ILE A 104 9.40 -2.09 8.29
N PHE A 105 8.53 -3.00 7.82
CA PHE A 105 7.87 -3.95 8.70
C PHE A 105 8.89 -4.93 9.28
N LYS A 106 8.82 -5.18 10.59
CA LYS A 106 9.74 -6.05 11.33
C LYS A 106 9.11 -7.36 11.79
N GLY A 107 7.79 -7.53 11.60
CA GLY A 107 7.01 -8.59 12.23
C GLY A 107 6.16 -8.05 13.37
N ASP A 108 5.18 -8.84 13.81
CA ASP A 108 4.40 -8.62 15.05
C ASP A 108 3.81 -7.21 15.21
N GLY A 109 3.37 -6.61 14.10
CA GLY A 109 2.77 -5.28 14.10
C GLY A 109 3.79 -4.14 14.31
N VAL A 110 5.08 -4.38 14.11
CA VAL A 110 6.12 -3.36 14.28
C VAL A 110 6.61 -2.84 12.93
N TRP A 111 6.64 -1.51 12.78
CA TRP A 111 7.34 -0.83 11.68
C TRP A 111 8.41 0.09 12.22
N GLN A 112 9.56 0.10 11.57
CA GLN A 112 10.68 0.96 11.91
C GLN A 112 10.98 1.95 10.79
N LYS A 113 11.12 3.22 11.14
CA LYS A 113 11.55 4.28 10.23
C LYS A 113 13.03 4.12 9.91
N VAL A 114 13.35 4.11 8.63
CA VAL A 114 14.71 4.11 8.10
C VAL A 114 14.86 5.32 7.17
N THR A 115 16.00 6.02 7.30
CA THR A 115 16.37 7.11 6.40
C THR A 115 17.44 6.61 5.44
N LEU A 116 17.13 6.65 4.15
CA LEU A 116 18.02 6.33 3.05
C LEU A 116 18.78 7.58 2.58
N SER A 117 20.01 7.37 2.10
CA SER A 117 20.81 8.42 1.46
C SER A 117 20.22 8.85 0.12
N ALA A 118 20.54 10.06 -0.34
CA ALA A 118 20.12 10.56 -1.65
C ALA A 118 20.52 9.61 -2.81
N SER A 119 21.69 8.98 -2.70
CA SER A 119 22.15 7.99 -3.69
C SER A 119 21.32 6.72 -3.74
N GLU A 120 20.77 6.29 -2.60
CA GLU A 120 19.95 5.07 -2.53
C GLU A 120 18.57 5.25 -3.15
N VAL A 121 18.04 6.48 -3.16
CA VAL A 121 16.68 6.78 -3.63
C VAL A 121 16.65 7.42 -5.00
N LYS A 122 17.78 7.91 -5.51
CA LYS A 122 17.91 8.60 -6.79
C LYS A 122 17.26 7.80 -7.94
N GLY A 123 16.38 8.45 -8.70
CA GLY A 123 15.69 7.85 -9.85
C GLY A 123 14.61 6.81 -9.49
N LYS A 124 14.31 6.62 -8.20
CA LYS A 124 13.37 5.59 -7.74
C LYS A 124 12.06 6.20 -7.31
N TRP A 125 10.99 5.44 -7.52
CA TRP A 125 9.71 5.69 -6.88
C TRP A 125 9.56 4.74 -5.69
N SER A 126 9.15 5.29 -4.55
CA SER A 126 8.74 4.51 -3.39
C SER A 126 7.23 4.34 -3.39
N GLN A 127 6.76 3.10 -3.30
CA GLN A 127 5.36 2.74 -3.07
C GLN A 127 5.18 2.45 -1.58
N SER A 128 4.35 3.22 -0.90
CA SER A 128 3.86 2.92 0.46
C SER A 128 2.43 2.40 0.35
N VAL A 129 2.19 1.20 0.85
CA VAL A 129 0.88 0.56 0.84
C VAL A 129 0.25 0.66 2.22
N TRP A 130 -1.04 1.00 2.26
CA TRP A 130 -1.81 1.22 3.47
C TRP A 130 -3.05 0.33 3.48
N GLU A 131 -3.40 -0.19 4.65
CA GLU A 131 -4.58 -1.04 4.84
C GLU A 131 -5.89 -0.24 4.72
N VAL A 132 -7.04 -0.93 4.79
CA VAL A 132 -8.39 -0.32 4.83
C VAL A 132 -8.54 0.82 5.85
N SER A 133 -7.80 0.75 6.97
CA SER A 133 -7.77 1.70 8.10
C SER A 133 -6.72 2.82 7.92
N ASP A 134 -6.04 2.87 6.77
CA ASP A 134 -4.86 3.69 6.50
C ASP A 134 -3.67 3.43 7.42
N ALA A 135 -3.69 2.31 8.16
CA ALA A 135 -2.53 1.79 8.86
C ALA A 135 -1.43 1.39 7.86
N PRO A 136 -0.13 1.60 8.20
CA PRO A 136 0.97 1.19 7.34
C PRO A 136 0.92 -0.32 7.10
N ARG A 137 1.14 -0.74 5.86
CA ARG A 137 1.22 -2.16 5.50
C ARG A 137 2.65 -2.53 5.16
N TYR A 138 3.14 -2.08 4.02
CA TYR A 138 4.52 -2.27 3.59
C TYR A 138 4.95 -1.12 2.69
N GLN A 139 6.26 -0.95 2.56
CA GLN A 139 6.85 0.06 1.70
C GLN A 139 8.00 -0.53 0.91
N GLY A 140 8.10 -0.14 -0.36
CA GLY A 140 9.14 -0.57 -1.29
C GLY A 140 9.64 0.57 -2.16
N SER A 141 10.88 0.50 -2.61
CA SER A 141 11.47 1.52 -3.50
C SER A 141 12.27 0.90 -4.64
N ALA A 142 11.95 1.29 -5.87
CA ALA A 142 12.64 0.82 -7.06
C ALA A 142 12.52 1.83 -8.21
N ALA A 143 13.36 1.68 -9.23
CA ALA A 143 13.21 2.41 -10.47
C ALA A 143 12.23 1.68 -11.39
N TRP A 144 11.50 2.44 -12.21
CA TRP A 144 10.85 1.85 -13.38
C TRP A 144 11.91 1.48 -14.42
N GLN A 145 11.82 0.28 -14.97
CA GLN A 145 12.78 -0.23 -15.95
C GLN A 145 12.07 -0.92 -17.10
N VAL A 146 12.73 -1.00 -18.26
CA VAL A 146 12.23 -1.76 -19.41
C VAL A 146 13.04 -3.05 -19.54
N VAL A 147 12.36 -4.20 -19.42
CA VAL A 147 12.98 -5.53 -19.53
C VAL A 147 12.18 -6.34 -20.53
N ASN A 148 12.83 -6.86 -21.57
CA ASN A 148 12.17 -7.65 -22.62
C ASN A 148 10.91 -6.97 -23.19
N ASN A 149 11.02 -5.67 -23.50
CA ASN A 149 9.93 -4.82 -23.99
C ASN A 149 8.74 -4.66 -23.02
N LYS A 150 8.92 -4.94 -21.73
CA LYS A 150 7.94 -4.71 -20.68
C LYS A 150 8.42 -3.61 -19.74
N THR A 151 7.56 -2.64 -19.45
CA THR A 151 7.84 -1.64 -18.40
C THR A 151 7.45 -2.22 -17.05
N ILE A 152 8.44 -2.33 -16.16
CA ILE A 152 8.28 -2.97 -14.85
C ILE A 152 8.79 -2.08 -13.72
N TRP A 153 8.14 -2.19 -12.56
CA TRP A 153 8.64 -1.72 -11.27
C TRP A 153 8.67 -2.91 -10.33
N GLU A 154 9.82 -3.15 -9.68
CA GLU A 154 10.02 -4.36 -8.89
C GLU A 154 10.81 -4.09 -7.62
N ASN A 155 10.27 -4.55 -6.49
CA ASN A 155 10.92 -4.44 -5.19
C ASN A 155 10.65 -5.70 -4.35
N THR A 156 11.50 -5.96 -3.36
CA THR A 156 11.21 -6.92 -2.28
C THR A 156 11.13 -6.19 -0.94
N THR A 157 10.13 -6.51 -0.12
CA THR A 157 9.95 -5.92 1.21
C THR A 157 9.16 -6.84 2.14
N ASP A 158 9.38 -6.75 3.44
CA ASP A 158 8.59 -7.46 4.44
C ASP A 158 7.21 -6.79 4.59
N ALA A 159 6.19 -7.62 4.75
CA ALA A 159 4.80 -7.19 4.88
C ALA A 159 4.05 -8.02 5.95
N PRO A 160 3.02 -7.44 6.57
CA PRO A 160 2.06 -8.19 7.37
C PRO A 160 1.33 -9.25 6.56
N LEU A 161 0.77 -10.23 7.29
CA LEU A 161 -0.07 -11.26 6.72
C LEU A 161 -1.33 -10.64 6.08
N PRO A 162 -1.81 -11.16 4.93
CA PRO A 162 -3.12 -10.77 4.42
C PRO A 162 -4.22 -11.24 5.37
N ARG A 163 -5.32 -10.49 5.46
CA ARG A 163 -6.37 -10.68 6.49
C ARG A 163 -6.90 -12.10 6.62
N ARG A 164 -7.02 -12.81 5.49
CA ARG A 164 -7.50 -14.20 5.40
C ARG A 164 -6.66 -15.20 6.20
N GLU A 165 -5.36 -14.91 6.36
CA GLU A 165 -4.40 -15.82 6.97
C GLU A 165 -4.53 -15.84 8.50
N TYR A 166 -4.90 -14.71 9.13
CA TYR A 166 -5.01 -14.62 10.60
C TYR A 166 -6.03 -15.58 11.24
N THR A 167 -6.95 -16.13 10.45
CA THR A 167 -7.98 -17.08 10.95
C THR A 167 -7.75 -18.52 10.52
N THR A 168 -6.81 -18.74 9.59
CA THR A 168 -6.60 -20.03 8.94
C THR A 168 -5.20 -20.58 9.19
N ARG A 169 -4.25 -19.72 9.59
CA ARG A 169 -2.83 -20.04 9.73
C ARG A 169 -2.19 -19.37 10.92
N SER A 170 -1.16 -20.03 11.43
CA SER A 170 -0.34 -19.56 12.56
C SER A 170 1.11 -20.04 12.46
N ASP A 171 1.52 -20.54 11.29
CA ASP A 171 2.82 -21.16 11.04
C ASP A 171 3.88 -20.16 10.55
N TYR A 172 3.49 -18.92 10.26
CA TYR A 172 4.37 -17.84 9.82
C TYR A 172 3.83 -16.47 10.29
N ASN A 173 4.69 -15.47 10.37
CA ASN A 173 4.35 -14.12 10.86
C ASN A 173 4.84 -12.98 9.95
N ILE A 174 5.59 -13.30 8.88
CA ILE A 174 6.07 -12.32 7.90
C ILE A 174 5.86 -12.83 6.48
N LEU A 175 5.39 -11.94 5.61
CA LEU A 175 5.42 -12.15 4.17
C LEU A 175 6.59 -11.34 3.59
N ASN A 176 7.66 -11.98 3.16
CA ASN A 176 8.67 -11.29 2.36
C ASN A 176 8.17 -11.27 0.91
N ARG A 177 7.73 -10.09 0.48
CA ARG A 177 6.94 -9.89 -0.74
C ARG A 177 7.81 -9.29 -1.83
N THR A 178 8.00 -10.01 -2.92
CA THR A 178 8.53 -9.42 -4.15
C THR A 178 7.36 -8.93 -4.99
N ASN A 179 7.17 -7.61 -5.06
CA ASN A 179 6.14 -6.98 -5.86
C ASN A 179 6.72 -6.63 -7.22
N ARG A 180 6.09 -7.10 -8.29
CA ARG A 180 6.43 -6.74 -9.67
C ARG A 180 5.18 -6.21 -10.37
N LEU A 181 5.16 -4.90 -10.61
CA LEU A 181 4.15 -4.27 -11.45
C LEU A 181 4.62 -4.31 -12.89
N VAL A 182 3.82 -4.89 -13.78
CA VAL A 182 4.10 -5.02 -15.21
C VAL A 182 3.00 -4.29 -15.97
N LEU A 183 3.34 -3.16 -16.59
CA LEU A 183 2.38 -2.43 -17.41
C LEU A 183 2.05 -3.24 -18.67
N THR A 184 0.77 -3.28 -19.01
CA THR A 184 0.25 -3.94 -20.21
C THR A 184 -0.43 -2.90 -21.13
N LYS A 185 -0.95 -3.36 -22.27
CA LYS A 185 -1.69 -2.48 -23.19
C LYS A 185 -3.05 -2.03 -22.62
N ASN A 186 -3.64 -2.79 -21.69
CA ASN A 186 -5.00 -2.58 -21.22
C ASN A 186 -5.10 -2.65 -19.68
N GLY A 187 -4.13 -2.04 -18.98
CA GLY A 187 -4.00 -2.08 -17.52
C GLY A 187 -2.63 -2.62 -17.09
N TYR A 188 -2.56 -3.37 -15.99
CA TYR A 188 -1.29 -3.90 -15.47
C TYR A 188 -1.46 -5.23 -14.73
N ASP A 189 -0.38 -6.01 -14.67
CA ASP A 189 -0.27 -7.19 -13.82
C ASP A 189 0.57 -6.84 -12.58
N HIS A 190 0.07 -7.13 -11.38
CA HIS A 190 0.84 -7.18 -10.14
C HIS A 190 1.18 -8.63 -9.84
N VAL A 191 2.37 -9.02 -10.27
CA VAL A 191 2.95 -10.33 -9.99
C VAL A 191 3.64 -10.28 -8.64
N GLN A 192 3.44 -11.32 -7.85
CA GLN A 192 3.99 -11.43 -6.50
C GLN A 192 4.69 -12.76 -6.31
N ASP A 193 5.94 -12.70 -5.88
CA ASP A 193 6.70 -13.87 -5.48
C ASP A 193 6.99 -13.72 -3.97
N ASN A 194 6.25 -14.49 -3.16
CA ASN A 194 6.18 -14.32 -1.72
C ASN A 194 6.90 -15.46 -1.00
N LEU A 195 7.68 -15.13 0.03
CA LEU A 195 8.12 -16.10 1.03
C LEU A 195 7.26 -15.94 2.29
N LYS A 196 6.61 -17.02 2.74
CA LYS A 196 5.94 -17.08 4.04
C LYS A 196 6.97 -17.48 5.09
N ILE A 197 7.37 -16.54 5.93
CA ILE A 197 8.49 -16.67 6.87
C ILE A 197 7.96 -16.71 8.31
N GLN A 198 8.42 -17.70 9.07
CA GLN A 198 8.39 -17.65 10.52
C GLN A 198 9.69 -16.99 11.01
N ARG A 199 9.56 -15.77 11.52
CA ARG A 199 10.64 -15.02 12.17
C ARG A 199 10.48 -15.12 13.68
N THR A 200 11.59 -15.39 14.36
CA THR A 200 11.68 -15.41 15.82
C THR A 200 12.87 -14.54 16.21
N GLU A 201 12.69 -13.67 17.20
CA GLU A 201 13.76 -12.79 17.67
C GLU A 201 15.00 -13.59 18.09
N GLY A 202 16.17 -13.14 17.65
CA GLY A 202 17.45 -13.79 17.94
C GLY A 202 17.71 -15.10 17.18
N ALA A 203 16.78 -15.55 16.33
CA ALA A 203 16.93 -16.74 15.49
C ALA A 203 17.00 -16.37 14.00
N SER A 204 17.46 -17.31 13.18
CA SER A 204 17.39 -17.19 11.73
C SER A 204 15.96 -17.42 11.23
N ASP A 205 15.59 -16.72 10.16
CA ASP A 205 14.30 -16.87 9.50
C ASP A 205 14.09 -18.31 9.03
N THR A 206 12.88 -18.83 9.27
CA THR A 206 12.45 -20.13 8.74
C THR A 206 11.43 -19.90 7.63
N ILE A 207 11.79 -20.26 6.40
CA ILE A 207 10.86 -20.25 5.25
C ILE A 207 9.90 -21.43 5.41
N ARG A 208 8.59 -21.16 5.42
CA ARG A 208 7.55 -22.19 5.42
C ARG A 208 7.22 -22.65 4.02
N VAL A 209 6.97 -21.70 3.13
CA VAL A 209 6.54 -21.97 1.76
C VAL A 209 6.70 -20.71 0.90
N GLU A 210 6.92 -20.92 -0.38
CA GLU A 210 6.88 -19.90 -1.43
C GLU A 210 5.47 -19.84 -2.03
N GLU A 211 4.97 -18.65 -2.31
CA GLU A 211 3.65 -18.42 -2.93
C GLU A 211 3.80 -17.50 -4.14
N SER A 212 3.24 -17.92 -5.27
CA SER A 212 3.12 -17.07 -6.45
C SER A 212 1.71 -16.48 -6.50
N GLY A 213 1.65 -15.16 -6.65
CA GLY A 213 0.44 -14.37 -6.75
C GLY A 213 0.37 -13.59 -8.06
N LEU A 214 -0.83 -13.47 -8.61
CA LEU A 214 -1.13 -12.63 -9.77
C LEU A 214 -2.41 -11.85 -9.50
N ASN A 215 -2.26 -10.53 -9.32
CA ASN A 215 -3.40 -9.62 -9.38
C ASN A 215 -3.40 -8.96 -10.75
N ARG A 216 -4.42 -9.24 -11.55
CA ARG A 216 -4.54 -8.69 -12.90
C ARG A 216 -5.57 -7.58 -12.90
N TYR A 217 -5.18 -6.41 -13.38
CA TYR A 217 -6.02 -5.23 -13.52
C TYR A 217 -6.27 -4.98 -15.00
N VAL A 218 -7.48 -5.29 -15.46
CA VAL A 218 -7.91 -5.08 -16.85
C VAL A 218 -8.78 -3.83 -16.89
N GLN A 219 -8.37 -2.83 -17.68
CA GLN A 219 -9.07 -1.57 -17.75
C GLN A 219 -10.51 -1.76 -18.27
N GLN A 220 -11.42 -1.02 -17.65
CA GLN A 220 -12.85 -1.03 -17.93
C GLN A 220 -13.35 0.39 -18.21
N PRO A 221 -14.53 0.54 -18.84
CA PRO A 221 -15.20 1.82 -18.94
C PRO A 221 -15.41 2.46 -17.56
N GLU A 222 -15.17 3.76 -17.44
CA GLU A 222 -15.22 4.49 -16.17
C GLU A 222 -16.59 4.40 -15.49
N GLU A 223 -17.66 4.24 -16.27
CA GLU A 223 -19.04 4.17 -15.80
C GLU A 223 -19.23 3.02 -14.80
N LYS A 224 -18.51 1.90 -14.96
CA LYS A 224 -18.56 0.76 -14.03
C LYS A 224 -18.12 1.15 -12.62
N CYS A 225 -17.27 2.16 -12.49
CA CYS A 225 -16.75 2.65 -11.22
C CYS A 225 -17.50 3.87 -10.68
N THR A 226 -18.60 4.30 -11.31
CA THR A 226 -19.44 5.41 -10.85
C THR A 226 -19.87 5.28 -9.39
N PRO A 227 -20.31 4.10 -8.90
CA PRO A 227 -20.67 3.93 -7.49
C PRO A 227 -19.50 4.24 -6.53
N ALA A 228 -18.29 3.78 -6.85
CA ALA A 228 -17.09 4.07 -6.05
C ALA A 228 -16.73 5.56 -6.06
N LEU A 229 -16.80 6.21 -7.22
CA LEU A 229 -16.57 7.65 -7.33
C LEU A 229 -17.56 8.45 -6.48
N ASN A 230 -18.84 8.07 -6.49
CA ASN A 230 -19.88 8.70 -5.69
C ASN A 230 -19.67 8.47 -4.19
N TYR A 231 -19.24 7.28 -3.79
CA TYR A 231 -18.83 7.01 -2.40
C TYR A 231 -17.68 7.94 -1.99
N TRP A 232 -16.62 8.02 -2.80
CA TRP A 232 -15.47 8.85 -2.46
C TRP A 232 -15.85 10.32 -2.27
N LYS A 233 -16.64 10.91 -3.18
CA LYS A 233 -17.14 12.29 -3.04
C LYS A 233 -17.83 12.55 -1.70
N ASN A 234 -18.48 11.53 -1.15
CA ASN A 234 -19.28 11.63 0.07
C ASN A 234 -18.50 11.33 1.37
N TYR A 235 -17.44 10.52 1.28
CA TYR A 235 -16.68 10.00 2.44
C TYR A 235 -15.23 10.50 2.48
N ALA A 236 -14.71 11.10 1.41
CA ALA A 236 -13.34 11.60 1.33
C ALA A 236 -12.95 12.52 2.50
N PRO A 237 -13.78 13.48 2.96
CA PRO A 237 -13.38 14.34 4.08
C PRO A 237 -13.09 13.57 5.37
N PHE A 238 -13.81 12.47 5.62
CA PHE A 238 -13.55 11.59 6.77
C PHE A 238 -12.23 10.84 6.62
N TRP A 239 -12.00 10.19 5.48
CA TRP A 239 -10.78 9.40 5.25
C TRP A 239 -9.53 10.26 5.16
N ILE A 240 -9.62 11.46 4.59
CA ILE A 240 -8.52 12.44 4.60
C ILE A 240 -8.21 12.89 6.05
N ALA A 241 -9.20 12.94 6.94
CA ALA A 241 -8.94 13.22 8.36
C ALA A 241 -8.24 12.04 9.06
N VAL A 242 -8.59 10.78 8.72
CA VAL A 242 -7.88 9.58 9.20
C VAL A 242 -6.41 9.61 8.76
N GLU A 243 -6.16 9.87 7.47
CA GLU A 243 -4.82 10.02 6.90
C GLU A 243 -3.97 11.02 7.69
N LYS A 244 -4.52 12.20 8.00
CA LYS A 244 -3.80 13.24 8.76
C LYS A 244 -3.39 12.80 10.17
N ILE A 245 -4.18 11.93 10.82
CA ILE A 245 -3.80 11.39 12.14
C ILE A 245 -2.59 10.46 11.98
N TRP A 246 -2.61 9.59 10.97
CA TRP A 246 -1.48 8.72 10.65
C TRP A 246 -0.24 9.50 10.25
N GLU A 247 -0.34 10.45 9.33
CA GLU A 247 0.78 11.31 8.90
C GLU A 247 1.41 12.01 10.10
N LYS A 248 0.60 12.66 10.95
CA LYS A 248 1.10 13.35 12.15
C LYS A 248 1.80 12.40 13.13
N TYR A 249 1.25 11.21 13.36
CA TYR A 249 1.87 10.22 14.24
C TYR A 249 3.21 9.75 13.66
N MET A 250 3.22 9.41 12.37
CA MET A 250 4.41 8.91 11.69
C MET A 250 5.50 9.97 11.57
N ASP A 251 5.16 11.24 11.38
CA ASP A 251 6.15 12.32 11.31
C ASP A 251 6.95 12.48 12.62
N THR A 252 6.31 12.25 13.78
CA THR A 252 6.92 12.47 15.10
C THR A 252 7.53 11.21 15.74
N HIS A 253 7.36 10.03 15.13
CA HIS A 253 7.85 8.77 15.68
C HIS A 253 8.87 8.09 14.76
N SER A 254 9.75 7.27 15.33
CA SER A 254 10.71 6.44 14.59
C SER A 254 10.31 4.96 14.53
N GLN A 255 9.27 4.58 15.29
CA GLN A 255 8.72 3.24 15.36
C GLN A 255 7.20 3.31 15.51
N ILE A 256 6.50 2.32 14.98
CA ILE A 256 5.07 2.08 15.18
C ILE A 256 4.91 0.66 15.69
N THR A 257 4.14 0.47 16.76
CA THR A 257 3.64 -0.85 17.17
C THR A 257 2.13 -0.81 17.06
N LEU A 258 1.55 -1.56 16.12
CA LEU A 258 0.11 -1.60 15.88
C LEU A 258 -0.50 -2.88 16.45
N VAL A 259 -1.50 -2.69 17.30
CA VAL A 259 -2.40 -3.77 17.72
C VAL A 259 -3.69 -3.64 16.94
N GLU A 260 -3.81 -4.37 15.83
CA GLU A 260 -4.96 -4.26 14.90
C GLU A 260 -6.31 -4.58 15.58
N SER A 261 -6.32 -5.46 16.59
CA SER A 261 -7.52 -5.87 17.32
C SER A 261 -7.28 -5.90 18.83
N MET A 262 -8.08 -5.12 19.56
CA MET A 262 -8.11 -5.11 21.04
C MET A 262 -9.17 -6.07 21.62
N GLY A 263 -9.66 -7.01 20.81
CA GLY A 263 -10.68 -7.98 21.19
C GLY A 263 -11.95 -7.89 20.35
N LYS A 264 -13.00 -8.61 20.78
CA LYS A 264 -14.21 -8.82 19.96
C LYS A 264 -14.89 -7.51 19.56
N GLY A 265 -14.90 -7.22 18.25
CA GLY A 265 -15.54 -6.04 17.67
C GLY A 265 -14.76 -4.72 17.87
N LYS A 266 -13.52 -4.78 18.35
CA LYS A 266 -12.63 -3.63 18.60
C LYS A 266 -11.37 -3.72 17.75
N SER A 267 -11.55 -3.97 16.46
CA SER A 267 -10.48 -3.85 15.48
C SER A 267 -10.51 -2.47 14.85
N LEU A 268 -9.34 -1.90 14.61
CA LEU A 268 -9.19 -0.52 14.15
C LEU A 268 -10.03 -0.27 12.88
N ASN A 269 -9.97 -1.20 11.93
CA ASN A 269 -10.77 -1.11 10.71
C ASN A 269 -12.28 -1.04 10.98
N SER A 270 -12.83 -1.93 11.80
CA SER A 270 -14.25 -2.00 12.10
C SER A 270 -14.73 -0.75 12.84
N GLU A 271 -13.90 -0.23 13.74
CA GLU A 271 -14.20 1.02 14.46
C GLU A 271 -14.23 2.22 13.51
N LEU A 272 -13.23 2.34 12.62
CA LEU A 272 -13.18 3.41 11.62
C LEU A 272 -14.33 3.33 10.61
N PHE A 273 -14.69 2.14 10.12
CA PHE A 273 -15.84 1.99 9.21
C PHE A 273 -17.16 2.40 9.88
N ARG A 274 -17.44 1.89 11.09
CA ARG A 274 -18.63 2.28 11.85
C ARG A 274 -18.64 3.79 12.15
N LEU A 275 -17.48 4.35 12.45
CA LEU A 275 -17.35 5.79 12.69
C LEU A 275 -17.57 6.59 11.41
N SER A 276 -17.11 6.11 10.25
CA SER A 276 -17.33 6.75 8.96
C SER A 276 -18.83 6.84 8.61
N ASP A 277 -19.58 5.76 8.87
CA ASP A 277 -21.04 5.74 8.68
C ASP A 277 -21.76 6.65 9.67
N SER A 278 -21.32 6.65 10.92
CA SER A 278 -21.85 7.55 11.95
C SER A 278 -21.59 9.01 11.61
N TRP A 279 -20.39 9.33 11.10
CA TRP A 279 -20.02 10.66 10.65
C TRP A 279 -20.89 11.09 9.47
N LYS A 280 -21.06 10.22 8.48
CA LYS A 280 -21.91 10.51 7.31
C LYS A 280 -23.37 10.72 7.69
N ALA A 281 -23.86 10.02 8.72
CA ALA A 281 -25.20 10.18 9.28
C ALA A 281 -25.34 11.38 10.24
N ASN A 282 -24.30 12.21 10.40
CA ASN A 282 -24.24 13.32 11.36
C ASN A 282 -24.48 12.88 12.82
N LYS A 283 -24.04 11.66 13.17
CA LYS A 283 -24.17 11.06 14.51
C LYS A 283 -22.88 11.11 15.34
N VAL A 284 -21.81 11.72 14.81
CA VAL A 284 -20.57 11.95 15.56
C VAL A 284 -20.71 13.25 16.35
N SER A 285 -20.68 13.13 17.67
CA SER A 285 -20.65 14.28 18.58
C SER A 285 -19.21 14.73 18.84
N GLY A 286 -18.97 16.04 18.82
CA GLY A 286 -17.66 16.64 19.12
C GLY A 286 -16.80 16.89 17.88
N ASN A 287 -15.53 17.23 18.11
CA ASN A 287 -14.58 17.46 17.03
C ASN A 287 -14.12 16.13 16.42
N LEU A 288 -14.19 16.02 15.08
CA LEU A 288 -13.83 14.78 14.37
C LEU A 288 -12.38 14.35 14.62
N ASP A 289 -11.42 15.28 14.64
CA ASP A 289 -10.01 14.96 14.86
C ASP A 289 -9.77 14.35 16.24
N ASP A 290 -10.47 14.86 17.27
CA ASP A 290 -10.37 14.34 18.63
C ASP A 290 -10.96 12.93 18.73
N VAL A 291 -12.11 12.70 18.08
CA VAL A 291 -12.74 11.37 18.01
C VAL A 291 -11.85 10.37 17.26
N LEU A 292 -11.26 10.78 16.13
CA LEU A 292 -10.33 9.96 15.37
C LEU A 292 -9.07 9.62 16.16
N ARG A 293 -8.48 10.57 16.88
CA ARG A 293 -7.34 10.30 17.77
C ARG A 293 -7.72 9.33 18.87
N ALA A 294 -8.87 9.52 19.52
CA ALA A 294 -9.37 8.61 20.54
C ALA A 294 -9.68 7.20 20.00
N THR A 295 -9.89 7.07 18.69
CA THR A 295 -10.09 5.78 18.03
C THR A 295 -8.77 5.14 17.61
N ILE A 296 -7.85 5.89 17.01
CA ILE A 296 -6.61 5.35 16.40
C ILE A 296 -5.51 5.14 17.45
N LEU A 297 -5.25 6.14 18.30
CA LEU A 297 -4.09 6.12 19.20
C LEU A 297 -4.08 4.95 20.20
N PRO A 298 -5.21 4.44 20.72
CA PRO A 298 -5.20 3.26 21.58
C PRO A 298 -4.67 1.98 20.92
N HIS A 299 -4.67 1.91 19.58
CA HIS A 299 -4.09 0.79 18.83
C HIS A 299 -2.57 0.93 18.65
N LEU A 300 -1.97 2.06 19.04
CA LEU A 300 -0.55 2.34 18.89
C LEU A 300 0.15 2.19 20.25
N GLN A 301 1.04 1.20 20.38
CA GLN A 301 1.72 0.83 21.62
C GLN A 301 3.20 1.22 21.64
#